data_AF-A0A9E0ZAR0-F1
#
_entry.id   AF-A0A9E0ZAR0-F1
#
_cell.length_a   1.000
_cell.length_b   1.000
_cell.length_c   1.000
_cell.angle_alpha   90.00
_cell.angle_beta   90.00
_cell.angle_gamma   90.00
#
_symmetry.space_group_name_H-M   'P 1'
#
loop_
_entity.id
_entity.type
_entity.pdbx_description
1 polymer ?
#
loop_
_entity_poly.entity_id
_entity_poly.type
_entity_poly.pdbx_seq_one_letter_code
_entity_poly.pdbx_strand_id
1 'polypeptide(L)'
;MMDMKRIYNILLIMILSLFLLPLGGCFDSDINRSMYEADGEEMQRENHIVGATLKGMQGLVIPTREHLYQFMDAMAGGAYGGYLEGIVDTWVMKFSTFNPEQGWLKSPFADPIKDMYPQYRDMMNKTDDPVALAFGKILRVCIMHRVTDIYGPIPYSKMMDNDNSGEDLAVPYDSQEQVYTQMLKELEEADKVLEENKDLSSEAFRKLEDLYYGNISKWRKFVHSMQLRIAMRMSYVNPTEAQRIAQKAVEAGVIESNEDNAMLHVAENRSELLFNNWNDYRISADLVSIMKGYEDPRLDKMFVKGVQTVDQDGEKVDVYDYYGVRIGIFTQKKDDMINLYSKQVISSTDPYLWMNAAEVTFLRAEGALRGWNMGGDAQALYEKAIALSFEERGGATGADQYVKDATKKPIDYVNPMDGADIKYSHPAVSTITIAWEPGAEYFERNLERIITQKWIAIFPLGLEAWAEHRRTGYPKLLPAVENKDPNNSVNVTIGPRRLPFPADEYTGNPKYIDQAVEMLNGPDAAGTKLWWDKKDHSIENSQSSN
;
A
#
# COMPACT_ATOMS: atom_id res chain seq x y z
N MET A 1 76.71 55.45 -58.99
CA MET A 1 75.71 56.53 -58.90
C MET A 1 74.39 55.86 -58.54
N MET A 2 73.67 56.23 -57.49
CA MET A 2 73.84 57.39 -56.60
C MET A 2 73.54 56.98 -55.14
N ASP A 3 74.29 57.51 -54.18
CA ASP A 3 74.02 57.33 -52.75
C ASP A 3 72.76 58.08 -52.31
N MET A 4 72.02 57.55 -51.34
CA MET A 4 71.89 58.20 -50.02
C MET A 4 71.23 57.34 -48.94
N LYS A 5 71.74 57.48 -47.71
CA LYS A 5 71.22 56.90 -46.47
C LYS A 5 70.23 57.86 -45.79
N ARG A 6 69.18 57.33 -45.15
CA ARG A 6 68.75 57.56 -43.73
C ARG A 6 67.41 56.81 -43.48
N ILE A 7 67.29 55.83 -42.57
CA ILE A 7 67.28 55.92 -41.08
C ILE A 7 65.98 56.62 -40.61
N TYR A 8 65.05 56.02 -39.86
CA TYR A 8 64.94 54.70 -39.17
C TYR A 8 63.42 54.34 -38.98
N ASN A 9 62.90 53.33 -38.25
CA ASN A 9 63.41 52.44 -37.17
C ASN A 9 62.60 51.12 -37.01
N ILE A 10 63.03 50.22 -36.09
CA ILE A 10 62.30 49.17 -35.31
C ILE A 10 61.10 48.42 -35.93
N LEU A 11 61.26 47.10 -36.10
CA LEU A 11 60.36 46.08 -35.51
C LEU A 11 61.12 44.74 -35.38
N LEU A 12 60.94 44.00 -34.27
CA LEU A 12 61.87 42.95 -33.86
C LEU A 12 61.44 41.53 -34.27
N ILE A 13 62.40 40.84 -34.87
CA ILE A 13 62.42 39.42 -35.26
C ILE A 13 62.00 38.48 -34.12
N MET A 14 61.17 37.46 -34.41
CA MET A 14 61.47 36.03 -34.18
C MET A 14 60.36 35.11 -34.74
N ILE A 15 60.64 34.44 -35.87
CA ILE A 15 59.92 33.27 -36.40
C ILE A 15 60.98 32.32 -37.01
N LEU A 16 60.68 31.02 -37.08
CA LEU A 16 61.47 29.92 -37.69
C LEU A 16 62.70 29.41 -36.92
N SER A 17 62.42 28.57 -35.92
CA SER A 17 63.19 27.36 -35.59
C SER A 17 62.25 26.38 -34.88
N LEU A 18 62.26 25.07 -35.11
CA LEU A 18 63.01 24.25 -36.07
C LEU A 18 62.18 23.01 -36.46
N PHE A 19 62.48 22.36 -37.59
CA PHE A 19 61.89 21.05 -37.93
C PHE A 19 62.46 19.94 -37.05
N LEU A 20 61.60 19.18 -36.34
CA LEU A 20 61.80 17.78 -35.98
C LEU A 20 60.49 17.19 -35.43
N LEU A 21 59.97 16.14 -36.08
CA LEU A 21 58.76 15.41 -35.67
C LEU A 21 59.09 14.40 -34.56
N PRO A 22 58.09 14.05 -33.73
CA PRO A 22 57.40 12.78 -33.99
C PRO A 22 55.92 12.97 -34.35
N LEU A 23 55.34 11.98 -35.03
CA LEU A 23 53.91 11.91 -35.34
C LEU A 23 53.09 11.51 -34.09
N GLY A 24 53.01 12.43 -33.12
CA GLY A 24 52.04 12.37 -32.03
C GLY A 24 50.65 12.74 -32.55
N GLY A 25 50.02 11.85 -33.30
CA GLY A 25 48.65 12.03 -33.75
C GLY A 25 47.71 12.09 -32.54
N CYS A 26 47.04 13.23 -32.34
CA CYS A 26 45.92 13.34 -31.41
C CYS A 26 44.71 12.61 -32.04
N PHE A 27 44.77 11.28 -32.06
CA PHE A 27 43.62 10.44 -32.33
C PHE A 27 42.71 10.49 -31.12
N ASP A 28 41.91 11.54 -31.10
CA ASP A 28 40.68 11.61 -30.33
C ASP A 28 39.87 10.34 -30.62
N SER A 29 39.53 9.60 -29.56
CA SER A 29 38.78 8.33 -29.66
C SER A 29 37.41 8.52 -30.30
N ASP A 30 36.88 9.74 -30.23
CA ASP A 30 35.48 10.03 -30.47
C ASP A 30 35.21 10.21 -31.98
N ILE A 31 36.28 10.31 -32.79
CA ILE A 31 36.25 10.25 -34.25
C ILE A 31 35.85 8.85 -34.78
N ASN A 32 35.94 7.80 -33.94
CA ASN A 32 35.63 6.41 -34.32
C ASN A 32 34.40 5.82 -33.59
N ARG A 33 33.71 6.57 -32.71
CA ARG A 33 32.46 6.09 -32.08
C ARG A 33 31.33 6.05 -33.11
N SER A 34 30.41 5.10 -32.96
CA SER A 34 29.17 5.11 -33.73
C SER A 34 28.28 6.29 -33.30
N MET A 35 27.52 6.89 -34.22
CA MET A 35 26.54 7.96 -33.92
C MET A 35 25.34 7.50 -33.07
N TYR A 36 25.39 6.27 -32.55
CA TYR A 36 24.36 5.57 -31.77
C TYR A 36 24.95 4.86 -30.55
N GLU A 37 26.20 5.16 -30.18
CA GLU A 37 26.94 4.52 -29.09
C GLU A 37 27.12 5.51 -27.95
N ALA A 38 26.15 5.51 -27.03
CA ALA A 38 26.09 6.40 -25.87
C ALA A 38 27.32 6.21 -24.96
N ASP A 39 27.79 7.31 -24.37
CA ASP A 39 29.03 7.28 -23.59
C ASP A 39 28.85 7.03 -22.09
N GLY A 40 29.97 6.84 -21.39
CA GLY A 40 29.98 6.51 -19.97
C GLY A 40 29.42 7.61 -19.06
N GLU A 41 29.35 8.87 -19.48
CA GLU A 41 28.67 9.95 -18.75
C GLU A 41 27.18 10.04 -19.12
N GLU A 42 26.84 9.81 -20.39
CA GLU A 42 25.45 9.72 -20.86
C GLU A 42 24.71 8.57 -20.18
N MET A 43 25.27 7.35 -20.22
CA MET A 43 24.72 6.18 -19.53
C MET A 43 24.57 6.40 -18.02
N GLN A 44 25.49 7.12 -17.38
CA GLN A 44 25.37 7.47 -15.95
C GLN A 44 24.23 8.46 -15.70
N ARG A 45 24.00 9.41 -16.62
CA ARG A 45 22.94 10.42 -16.54
C ARG A 45 21.55 9.81 -16.78
N GLU A 46 21.43 8.90 -17.74
CA GLU A 46 20.21 8.13 -17.99
C GLU A 46 19.85 7.26 -16.78
N ASN A 47 20.78 6.44 -16.29
CA ASN A 47 20.58 5.62 -15.09
C ASN A 47 20.23 6.45 -13.84
N HIS A 48 20.74 7.68 -13.73
CA HIS A 48 20.34 8.59 -12.66
C HIS A 48 18.87 9.04 -12.77
N ILE A 49 18.40 9.37 -13.98
CA ILE A 49 17.00 9.80 -14.21
C ILE A 49 16.03 8.61 -14.08
N VAL A 50 16.39 7.44 -14.63
CA VAL A 50 15.64 6.19 -14.48
C VAL A 50 15.54 5.76 -13.01
N GLY A 51 16.65 5.84 -12.26
CA GLY A 51 16.64 5.55 -10.84
C GLY A 51 15.84 6.56 -10.01
N ALA A 52 15.90 7.85 -10.34
CA ALA A 52 15.11 8.88 -9.66
C ALA A 52 13.60 8.70 -9.88
N THR A 53 13.17 8.44 -11.13
CA THR A 53 11.76 8.20 -11.48
C THR A 53 11.23 6.89 -10.89
N LEU A 54 12.00 5.79 -10.96
CA LEU A 54 11.62 4.53 -10.31
C LEU A 54 11.48 4.69 -8.79
N LYS A 55 12.45 5.29 -8.09
CA LYS A 55 12.37 5.52 -6.63
C LYS A 55 11.21 6.45 -6.24
N GLY A 56 10.93 7.48 -7.04
CA GLY A 56 9.79 8.35 -6.82
C GLY A 56 8.45 7.66 -7.06
N MET A 57 8.37 6.69 -7.98
CA MET A 57 7.22 5.78 -8.13
C MET A 57 7.12 4.76 -6.98
N GLN A 58 8.24 4.19 -6.50
CA GLN A 58 8.25 3.34 -5.30
C GLN A 58 7.65 4.09 -4.09
N GLY A 59 7.99 5.37 -3.96
CA GLY A 59 7.44 6.29 -2.95
C GLY A 59 5.95 6.63 -3.06
N LEU A 60 5.22 6.08 -4.05
CA LEU A 60 3.77 6.21 -4.21
C LEU A 60 3.01 4.89 -3.98
N VAL A 61 3.69 3.73 -3.95
CA VAL A 61 3.02 2.43 -3.69
C VAL A 61 2.46 2.41 -2.28
N ILE A 62 3.31 2.71 -1.30
CA ILE A 62 2.90 3.25 0.00
C ILE A 62 3.51 4.67 0.05
N PRO A 63 2.71 5.72 0.27
CA PRO A 63 3.21 7.09 0.21
C PRO A 63 4.35 7.34 1.21
N THR A 64 5.56 7.60 0.71
CA THR A 64 6.71 7.93 1.58
C THR A 64 6.70 9.39 2.07
N ARG A 65 5.81 10.21 1.49
CA ARG A 65 5.53 11.59 1.92
C ARG A 65 4.39 11.59 2.93
N GLU A 66 4.67 12.13 4.10
CA GLU A 66 3.85 12.19 5.30
C GLU A 66 2.43 12.71 5.07
N HIS A 67 2.25 13.75 4.24
CA HIS A 67 0.92 14.32 3.97
C HIS A 67 0.04 13.42 3.10
N LEU A 68 0.60 12.74 2.09
CA LEU A 68 -0.19 11.79 1.29
C LEU A 68 -0.47 10.52 2.09
N TYR A 69 0.50 10.04 2.88
CA TYR A 69 0.30 8.94 3.82
C TYR A 69 -0.80 9.26 4.84
N GLN A 70 -0.82 10.49 5.36
CA GLN A 70 -1.85 10.97 6.28
C GLN A 70 -3.25 10.78 5.71
N PHE A 71 -3.54 11.27 4.50
CA PHE A 71 -4.89 11.15 3.94
C PHE A 71 -5.20 9.73 3.44
N MET A 72 -4.24 9.07 2.78
CA MET A 72 -4.45 7.80 2.08
C MET A 72 -4.42 6.58 3.01
N ASP A 73 -3.38 6.43 3.83
CA ASP A 73 -3.14 5.21 4.62
C ASP A 73 -3.46 5.39 6.11
N ALA A 74 -3.30 6.59 6.70
CA ALA A 74 -3.63 6.83 8.10
C ALA A 74 -5.10 7.19 8.34
N MET A 75 -5.65 8.18 7.62
CA MET A 75 -7.05 8.59 7.76
C MET A 75 -8.02 7.64 7.07
N ALA A 76 -7.88 7.43 5.75
CA ALA A 76 -8.80 6.58 4.99
C ALA A 76 -8.52 5.09 5.25
N GLY A 77 -7.32 4.61 4.91
CA GLY A 77 -6.92 3.23 5.17
C GLY A 77 -6.98 2.84 6.64
N GLY A 78 -6.43 3.66 7.53
CA GLY A 78 -6.35 3.35 8.96
C GLY A 78 -7.72 3.26 9.62
N ALA A 79 -8.66 4.18 9.34
CA ALA A 79 -10.01 4.10 9.89
C ALA A 79 -10.84 2.99 9.23
N TYR A 80 -10.87 2.91 7.89
CA TYR A 80 -11.75 1.96 7.21
C TYR A 80 -11.23 0.52 7.23
N GLY A 81 -9.92 0.34 7.43
CA GLY A 81 -9.30 -0.95 7.73
C GLY A 81 -9.36 -1.32 9.20
N GLY A 82 -9.94 -0.48 10.08
CA GLY A 82 -10.10 -0.80 11.50
C GLY A 82 -8.81 -0.75 12.32
N TYR A 83 -7.80 0.01 11.91
CA TYR A 83 -6.48 0.07 12.56
C TYR A 83 -6.22 1.33 13.39
N LEU A 84 -6.70 2.50 12.94
CA LEU A 84 -6.33 3.81 13.48
C LEU A 84 -7.52 4.77 13.55
N GLU A 85 -7.51 5.66 14.53
CA GLU A 85 -8.38 6.85 14.57
C GLU A 85 -7.53 8.13 14.69
N GLY A 86 -7.98 9.21 14.05
CA GLY A 86 -7.37 10.54 14.14
C GLY A 86 -7.89 11.31 15.36
N ILE A 87 -7.02 11.55 16.33
CA ILE A 87 -7.35 12.12 17.65
C ILE A 87 -7.25 13.66 17.71
N VAL A 88 -7.17 14.35 16.58
CA VAL A 88 -7.17 15.82 16.56
C VAL A 88 -8.60 16.36 16.78
N ASP A 89 -8.73 17.27 17.75
CA ASP A 89 -10.00 17.87 18.19
C ASP A 89 -10.60 18.85 17.16
N THR A 90 -9.79 19.50 16.34
CA THR A 90 -10.28 20.37 15.25
C THR A 90 -10.84 19.61 14.04
N TRP A 91 -10.60 18.29 13.93
CA TRP A 91 -11.02 17.48 12.78
C TRP A 91 -12.48 17.00 12.92
N VAL A 92 -13.43 17.87 12.54
CA VAL A 92 -14.88 17.61 12.53
C VAL A 92 -15.43 17.09 11.19
N MET A 93 -14.58 17.01 10.16
CA MET A 93 -14.89 16.49 8.82
C MET A 93 -13.88 15.40 8.46
N LYS A 94 -14.09 14.19 8.98
CA LYS A 94 -13.14 13.07 8.86
C LYS A 94 -13.65 11.97 7.94
N PHE A 95 -12.70 11.22 7.40
CA PHE A 95 -12.94 9.91 6.78
C PHE A 95 -13.66 8.99 7.77
N SER A 96 -13.18 8.85 9.00
CA SER A 96 -13.78 7.98 10.02
C SER A 96 -15.24 8.29 10.38
N THR A 97 -15.71 9.52 10.14
CA THR A 97 -17.11 9.95 10.31
C THR A 97 -17.89 10.05 8.99
N PHE A 98 -17.30 9.57 7.89
CA PHE A 98 -17.84 9.51 6.52
C PHE A 98 -18.11 10.87 5.85
N ASN A 99 -17.50 11.94 6.35
CA ASN A 99 -17.59 13.30 5.81
C ASN A 99 -16.20 13.99 5.69
N PRO A 100 -15.20 13.40 5.00
CA PRO A 100 -13.88 14.02 4.85
C PRO A 100 -13.97 15.38 4.16
N GLU A 101 -13.07 16.30 4.53
CA GLU A 101 -12.91 17.57 3.79
C GLU A 101 -12.63 17.30 2.31
N GLN A 102 -13.20 18.11 1.42
CA GLN A 102 -13.06 17.90 -0.04
C GLN A 102 -11.61 17.93 -0.52
N GLY A 103 -10.76 18.77 0.10
CA GLY A 103 -9.32 18.78 -0.15
C GLY A 103 -8.61 17.49 0.26
N TRP A 104 -9.09 16.81 1.31
CA TRP A 104 -8.51 15.53 1.76
C TRP A 104 -9.04 14.37 0.91
N LEU A 105 -10.34 14.40 0.54
CA LEU A 105 -10.98 13.42 -0.34
C LEU A 105 -10.29 13.32 -1.72
N LYS A 106 -9.72 14.44 -2.18
CA LYS A 106 -8.93 14.55 -3.41
C LYS A 106 -7.60 13.79 -3.36
N SER A 107 -6.85 13.88 -2.25
CA SER A 107 -5.47 13.38 -2.22
C SER A 107 -5.31 11.89 -2.58
N PRO A 108 -6.10 10.94 -2.04
CA PRO A 108 -6.01 9.53 -2.41
C PRO A 108 -6.40 9.21 -3.87
N PHE A 109 -7.01 10.15 -4.60
CA PHE A 109 -7.32 10.04 -6.02
C PHE A 109 -6.26 10.73 -6.87
N ALA A 110 -6.16 12.06 -6.77
CA ALA A 110 -5.46 12.89 -7.72
C ALA A 110 -3.94 12.77 -7.59
N ASP A 111 -3.42 12.71 -6.36
CA ASP A 111 -1.98 12.81 -6.11
C ASP A 111 -1.25 11.52 -6.57
N PRO A 112 -1.71 10.28 -6.24
CA PRO A 112 -1.12 9.05 -6.79
C PRO A 112 -1.17 8.94 -8.31
N ILE A 113 -2.16 9.54 -8.98
CA ILE A 113 -2.25 9.52 -10.45
C ILE A 113 -1.30 10.57 -11.03
N LYS A 114 -1.42 11.84 -10.62
CA LYS A 114 -0.65 12.97 -11.18
C LYS A 114 0.84 12.91 -10.87
N ASP A 115 1.25 12.32 -9.74
CA ASP A 115 2.67 12.15 -9.45
C ASP A 115 3.26 10.93 -10.17
N MET A 116 2.48 9.87 -10.41
CA MET A 116 2.99 8.63 -11.00
C MET A 116 3.17 8.74 -12.51
N TYR A 117 2.15 9.21 -13.23
CA TYR A 117 2.14 9.13 -14.69
C TYR A 117 3.23 9.96 -15.39
N PRO A 118 3.57 11.19 -14.96
CA PRO A 118 4.70 11.94 -15.48
C PRO A 118 6.04 11.22 -15.24
N GLN A 119 6.26 10.68 -14.04
CA GLN A 119 7.49 9.91 -13.72
C GLN A 119 7.60 8.65 -14.57
N TYR A 120 6.49 7.91 -14.77
CA TYR A 120 6.45 6.73 -15.61
C TYR A 120 6.70 7.08 -17.09
N ARG A 121 6.14 8.18 -17.59
CA ARG A 121 6.37 8.68 -18.94
C ARG A 121 7.82 9.17 -19.14
N ASP A 122 8.39 9.89 -18.17
CA ASP A 122 9.78 10.33 -18.21
C ASP A 122 10.76 9.16 -18.19
N MET A 123 10.52 8.13 -17.35
CA MET A 123 11.27 6.87 -17.38
C MET A 123 11.22 6.23 -18.78
N MET A 124 10.02 6.08 -19.37
CA MET A 124 9.84 5.53 -20.71
C MET A 124 10.49 6.37 -21.82
N ASN A 125 10.66 7.68 -21.61
CA ASN A 125 11.34 8.61 -22.52
C ASN A 125 12.87 8.67 -22.28
N LYS A 126 13.42 7.82 -21.41
CA LYS A 126 14.82 7.88 -20.93
C LYS A 126 15.54 6.53 -20.91
N THR A 127 14.87 5.42 -21.22
CA THR A 127 15.53 4.12 -21.36
C THR A 127 14.73 3.15 -22.22
N ASP A 128 15.45 2.39 -23.05
CA ASP A 128 14.97 1.18 -23.73
C ASP A 128 15.31 -0.10 -22.92
N ASP A 129 15.88 0.01 -21.70
CA ASP A 129 16.21 -1.14 -20.87
C ASP A 129 14.93 -1.89 -20.46
N PRO A 130 14.76 -3.16 -20.86
CA PRO A 130 13.49 -3.85 -20.68
C PRO A 130 13.19 -4.16 -19.21
N VAL A 131 14.22 -4.33 -18.36
CA VAL A 131 14.05 -4.63 -16.93
C VAL A 131 13.64 -3.38 -16.16
N ALA A 132 14.24 -2.22 -16.46
CA ALA A 132 13.81 -0.93 -15.91
C ALA A 132 12.36 -0.60 -16.30
N LEU A 133 12.00 -0.81 -17.58
CA LEU A 133 10.63 -0.65 -18.07
C LEU A 133 9.65 -1.64 -17.40
N ALA A 134 10.08 -2.87 -17.12
CA ALA A 134 9.29 -3.85 -16.38
C ALA A 134 9.06 -3.42 -14.92
N PHE A 135 10.08 -2.91 -14.22
CA PHE A 135 9.89 -2.36 -12.87
C PHE A 135 8.89 -1.21 -12.85
N GLY A 136 9.00 -0.24 -13.77
CA GLY A 136 8.04 0.86 -13.88
C GLY A 136 6.60 0.38 -14.13
N LYS A 137 6.43 -0.65 -14.98
CA LYS A 137 5.13 -1.28 -15.26
C LYS A 137 4.54 -1.94 -14.00
N ILE A 138 5.35 -2.67 -13.23
CA ILE A 138 4.93 -3.29 -11.96
C ILE A 138 4.52 -2.21 -10.94
N LEU A 139 5.31 -1.14 -10.81
CA LEU A 139 5.01 -0.03 -9.91
C LEU A 139 3.70 0.67 -10.28
N ARG A 140 3.46 0.95 -11.57
CA ARG A 140 2.18 1.51 -12.04
C ARG A 140 0.99 0.63 -11.63
N VAL A 141 1.09 -0.70 -11.77
CA VAL A 141 0.05 -1.63 -11.29
C VAL A 141 -0.12 -1.52 -9.77
N CYS A 142 0.96 -1.58 -8.99
CA CYS A 142 0.89 -1.55 -7.52
C CYS A 142 0.26 -0.26 -6.96
N ILE A 143 0.58 0.90 -7.53
CA ILE A 143 0.03 2.21 -7.12
C ILE A 143 -1.45 2.27 -7.53
N MET A 144 -1.76 2.03 -8.81
CA MET A 144 -3.12 2.22 -9.34
C MET A 144 -4.11 1.17 -8.84
N HIS A 145 -3.66 -0.05 -8.48
CA HIS A 145 -4.48 -1.07 -7.83
C HIS A 145 -5.14 -0.54 -6.55
N ARG A 146 -4.36 0.18 -5.73
CA ARG A 146 -4.88 0.84 -4.51
C ARG A 146 -5.89 1.93 -4.87
N VAL A 147 -5.68 2.71 -5.92
CA VAL A 147 -6.62 3.77 -6.34
C VAL A 147 -7.94 3.19 -6.87
N THR A 148 -7.92 2.18 -7.74
CA THR A 148 -9.17 1.52 -8.19
C THR A 148 -9.87 0.83 -7.03
N ASP A 149 -9.15 0.24 -6.08
CA ASP A 149 -9.77 -0.33 -4.88
C ASP A 149 -10.39 0.72 -3.96
N ILE A 150 -9.97 1.99 -4.00
CA ILE A 150 -10.62 3.06 -3.23
C ILE A 150 -11.88 3.58 -3.93
N TYR A 151 -11.84 3.82 -5.24
CA TYR A 151 -12.88 4.59 -5.96
C TYR A 151 -13.73 3.77 -6.96
N GLY A 152 -13.22 2.64 -7.46
CA GLY A 152 -13.83 1.86 -8.54
C GLY A 152 -13.23 2.19 -9.92
N PRO A 153 -14.01 2.65 -10.91
CA PRO A 153 -13.49 3.16 -12.18
C PRO A 153 -12.44 4.27 -11.98
N ILE A 154 -11.39 4.27 -12.80
CA ILE A 154 -10.31 5.29 -12.75
C ILE A 154 -9.74 5.58 -14.14
N PRO A 155 -9.08 6.74 -14.35
CA PRO A 155 -8.17 6.93 -15.48
C PRO A 155 -7.00 5.94 -15.41
N TYR A 156 -6.89 4.98 -16.34
CA TYR A 156 -5.80 3.99 -16.32
C TYR A 156 -5.09 3.77 -17.67
N SER A 157 -5.78 3.29 -18.69
CA SER A 157 -5.22 3.03 -20.02
C SER A 157 -4.99 4.33 -20.80
N LYS A 158 -5.92 5.29 -20.67
CA LYS A 158 -5.94 6.56 -21.40
C LYS A 158 -4.93 7.61 -20.92
N MET A 159 -4.37 7.44 -19.73
CA MET A 159 -3.32 8.32 -19.19
C MET A 159 -2.00 8.28 -19.99
N MET A 160 -1.76 7.19 -20.75
CA MET A 160 -0.58 7.01 -21.60
C MET A 160 -0.81 7.37 -23.08
N ASP A 161 -2.02 7.76 -23.49
CA ASP A 161 -2.27 8.25 -24.85
C ASP A 161 -1.36 9.48 -25.14
N ASN A 162 -1.00 9.68 -26.42
CA ASN A 162 0.04 10.64 -26.82
C ASN A 162 -0.34 12.12 -26.57
N ASP A 163 -1.64 12.42 -26.49
CA ASP A 163 -2.15 13.78 -26.32
C ASP A 163 -2.24 14.22 -24.84
N ASN A 164 -1.87 13.35 -23.88
CA ASN A 164 -1.82 13.64 -22.44
C ASN A 164 -0.36 13.68 -21.95
N SER A 165 0.02 14.66 -21.13
CA SER A 165 1.34 14.71 -20.46
C SER A 165 1.49 13.63 -19.38
N GLY A 166 0.39 13.10 -18.86
CA GLY A 166 0.32 12.29 -17.63
C GLY A 166 -0.25 13.06 -16.43
N GLU A 167 -0.37 14.38 -16.52
CA GLU A 167 -0.94 15.22 -15.46
C GLU A 167 -2.44 15.50 -15.64
N ASP A 168 -2.97 15.34 -16.86
CA ASP A 168 -4.38 15.63 -17.14
C ASP A 168 -5.26 14.42 -16.77
N LEU A 169 -6.20 14.66 -15.85
CA LEU A 169 -7.21 13.68 -15.45
C LEU A 169 -8.43 13.71 -16.38
N ALA A 170 -8.57 14.71 -17.26
CA ALA A 170 -9.65 14.86 -18.23
C ALA A 170 -9.53 13.89 -19.42
N VAL A 171 -9.37 12.60 -19.12
CA VAL A 171 -9.37 11.48 -20.05
C VAL A 171 -10.50 10.48 -19.72
N PRO A 172 -10.89 9.59 -20.66
CA PRO A 172 -11.88 8.56 -20.38
C PRO A 172 -11.40 7.63 -19.26
N TYR A 173 -12.32 7.28 -18.35
CA TYR A 173 -12.08 6.29 -17.31
C TYR A 173 -12.22 4.87 -17.89
N ASP A 174 -11.48 3.94 -17.31
CA ASP A 174 -11.72 2.51 -17.48
C ASP A 174 -12.59 2.02 -16.31
N SER A 175 -13.54 1.11 -16.59
CA SER A 175 -14.26 0.41 -15.51
C SER A 175 -13.30 -0.46 -14.70
N GLN A 176 -13.62 -0.72 -13.43
CA GLN A 176 -12.74 -1.52 -12.56
C GLN A 176 -12.41 -2.91 -13.15
N GLU A 177 -13.33 -3.53 -13.90
CA GLU A 177 -13.06 -4.79 -14.63
C GLU A 177 -11.97 -4.65 -15.70
N GLN A 178 -12.01 -3.57 -16.48
CA GLN A 178 -11.01 -3.26 -17.51
C GLN A 178 -9.66 -2.92 -16.86
N VAL A 179 -9.66 -2.15 -15.77
CA VAL A 179 -8.46 -1.83 -14.98
C VAL A 179 -7.80 -3.11 -14.47
N TYR A 180 -8.56 -3.98 -13.80
CA TYR A 180 -8.08 -5.27 -13.29
C TYR A 180 -7.54 -6.18 -14.41
N THR A 181 -8.26 -6.28 -15.53
CA THR A 181 -7.84 -7.09 -16.69
C THR A 181 -6.53 -6.58 -17.29
N GLN A 182 -6.37 -5.26 -17.44
CA GLN A 182 -5.16 -4.66 -17.98
C GLN A 182 -3.98 -4.76 -16.99
N MET A 183 -4.22 -4.60 -15.68
CA MET A 183 -3.20 -4.81 -14.64
C MET A 183 -2.65 -6.23 -14.64
N LEU A 184 -3.51 -7.24 -14.72
CA LEU A 184 -3.10 -8.65 -14.80
C LEU A 184 -2.24 -8.91 -16.04
N LYS A 185 -2.66 -8.41 -17.20
CA LYS A 185 -1.89 -8.48 -18.45
C LYS A 185 -0.54 -7.79 -18.33
N GLU A 186 -0.48 -6.62 -17.69
CA GLU A 186 0.76 -5.87 -17.49
C GLU A 186 1.72 -6.57 -16.50
N LEU A 187 1.21 -7.26 -15.49
CA LEU A 187 2.02 -8.13 -14.62
C LEU A 187 2.53 -9.37 -15.38
N GLU A 188 1.74 -9.99 -16.26
CA GLU A 188 2.22 -11.10 -17.11
C GLU A 188 3.27 -10.64 -18.15
N GLU A 189 3.11 -9.44 -18.72
CA GLU A 189 4.10 -8.81 -19.60
C GLU A 189 5.42 -8.52 -18.86
N ALA A 190 5.35 -7.96 -17.65
CA ALA A 190 6.52 -7.67 -16.83
C ALA A 190 7.24 -8.95 -16.37
N ASP A 191 6.50 -9.95 -15.89
CA ASP A 191 7.08 -11.22 -15.45
C ASP A 191 7.86 -11.93 -16.57
N LYS A 192 7.32 -11.94 -17.79
CA LYS A 192 8.00 -12.51 -18.95
C LYS A 192 9.36 -11.86 -19.19
N VAL A 193 9.43 -10.53 -19.12
CA VAL A 193 10.69 -9.78 -19.28
C VAL A 193 11.66 -10.08 -18.16
N LEU A 194 11.19 -10.21 -16.91
CA LEU A 194 12.01 -10.59 -15.77
C LEU A 194 12.52 -12.04 -15.88
N GLU A 195 11.74 -12.98 -16.40
CA GLU A 195 12.18 -14.36 -16.67
C GLU A 195 13.24 -14.41 -17.78
N GLU A 196 13.05 -13.64 -18.86
CA GLU A 196 14.00 -13.54 -19.98
C GLU A 196 15.35 -12.89 -19.56
N ASN A 197 15.40 -12.19 -18.42
CA ASN A 197 16.58 -11.49 -17.90
C ASN A 197 17.05 -11.98 -16.52
N LYS A 198 16.49 -13.08 -15.99
CA LYS A 198 16.69 -13.54 -14.60
C LYS A 198 18.13 -13.80 -14.16
N ASP A 199 19.01 -14.10 -15.12
CA ASP A 199 20.41 -14.46 -14.89
C ASP A 199 21.33 -13.22 -14.85
N LEU A 200 20.78 -12.00 -15.02
CA LEU A 200 21.51 -10.74 -14.83
C LEU A 200 21.83 -10.50 -13.34
N SER A 201 23.02 -9.96 -13.08
CA SER A 201 23.44 -9.57 -11.73
C SER A 201 22.58 -8.41 -11.19
N SER A 202 22.13 -8.52 -9.94
CA SER A 202 21.39 -7.46 -9.26
C SER A 202 22.15 -6.13 -9.21
N GLU A 203 23.48 -6.16 -9.22
CA GLU A 203 24.33 -4.96 -9.24
C GLU A 203 24.15 -4.10 -10.51
N ALA A 204 23.59 -4.65 -11.60
CA ALA A 204 23.21 -3.86 -12.77
C ALA A 204 22.08 -2.86 -12.45
N PHE A 205 21.11 -3.27 -11.63
CA PHE A 205 19.90 -2.49 -11.33
C PHE A 205 19.87 -1.93 -9.90
N ARG A 206 20.84 -2.30 -9.04
CA ARG A 206 20.95 -1.94 -7.61
C ARG A 206 20.72 -0.47 -7.30
N LYS A 207 21.14 0.43 -8.18
CA LYS A 207 21.03 1.89 -7.96
C LYS A 207 19.69 2.46 -8.40
N LEU A 208 18.87 1.70 -9.12
CA LEU A 208 17.61 2.16 -9.70
C LEU A 208 16.44 2.09 -8.71
N GLU A 209 16.49 1.19 -7.72
CA GLU A 209 15.32 0.86 -6.89
C GLU A 209 15.73 0.33 -5.49
N ASP A 210 14.96 0.66 -4.43
CA ASP A 210 15.29 0.38 -3.01
C ASP A 210 14.37 -0.67 -2.32
N LEU A 211 13.60 -1.45 -3.10
CA LEU A 211 12.77 -2.56 -2.61
C LEU A 211 13.61 -3.84 -2.51
N TYR A 212 14.22 -4.25 -3.64
CA TYR A 212 14.98 -5.50 -3.75
C TYR A 212 16.41 -5.31 -4.28
N TYR A 213 16.87 -4.05 -4.45
CA TYR A 213 18.20 -3.69 -4.91
C TYR A 213 18.62 -4.42 -6.20
N GLY A 214 17.69 -4.54 -7.16
CA GLY A 214 17.88 -5.17 -8.46
C GLY A 214 17.72 -6.68 -8.48
N ASN A 215 17.29 -7.33 -7.39
CA ASN A 215 17.12 -8.79 -7.37
C ASN A 215 15.86 -9.22 -8.15
N ILE A 216 16.05 -9.58 -9.42
CA ILE A 216 14.99 -10.01 -10.34
C ILE A 216 14.18 -11.18 -9.80
N SER A 217 14.81 -12.16 -9.11
CA SER A 217 14.10 -13.31 -8.54
C SER A 217 13.07 -12.91 -7.47
N LYS A 218 13.42 -11.96 -6.59
CA LYS A 218 12.47 -11.40 -5.61
C LYS A 218 11.36 -10.58 -6.29
N TRP A 219 11.70 -9.80 -7.33
CA TRP A 219 10.69 -9.10 -8.14
C TRP A 219 9.69 -10.06 -8.78
N ARG A 220 10.12 -11.18 -9.37
CA ARG A 220 9.20 -12.20 -9.92
C ARG A 220 8.28 -12.79 -8.84
N LYS A 221 8.82 -13.16 -7.67
CA LYS A 221 8.00 -13.63 -6.53
C LYS A 221 6.95 -12.60 -6.11
N PHE A 222 7.31 -11.32 -6.07
CA PHE A 222 6.37 -10.24 -5.77
C PHE A 222 5.30 -10.06 -6.86
N VAL A 223 5.67 -10.14 -8.15
CA VAL A 223 4.72 -10.07 -9.27
C VAL A 223 3.67 -11.18 -9.20
N HIS A 224 4.08 -12.44 -8.99
CA HIS A 224 3.13 -13.54 -8.80
C HIS A 224 2.28 -13.35 -7.54
N SER A 225 2.86 -12.81 -6.46
CA SER A 225 2.11 -12.56 -5.22
C SER A 225 1.07 -11.43 -5.39
N MET A 226 1.36 -10.41 -6.20
CA MET A 226 0.39 -9.39 -6.61
C MET A 226 -0.70 -9.97 -7.54
N GLN A 227 -0.35 -10.85 -8.49
CA GLN A 227 -1.34 -11.59 -9.28
C GLN A 227 -2.27 -12.42 -8.38
N LEU A 228 -1.74 -13.06 -7.32
CA LEU A 228 -2.52 -13.81 -6.34
C LEU A 228 -3.44 -12.91 -5.49
N ARG A 229 -2.97 -11.73 -5.05
CA ARG A 229 -3.81 -10.73 -4.34
C ARG A 229 -4.98 -10.29 -5.23
N ILE A 230 -4.70 -9.91 -6.48
CA ILE A 230 -5.71 -9.49 -7.48
C ILE A 230 -6.70 -10.61 -7.75
N ALA A 231 -6.21 -11.83 -7.98
CA ALA A 231 -7.04 -13.01 -8.20
C ALA A 231 -7.97 -13.28 -7.01
N MET A 232 -7.46 -13.20 -5.77
CA MET A 232 -8.30 -13.40 -4.59
C MET A 232 -9.30 -12.26 -4.41
N ARG A 233 -8.98 -11.02 -4.79
CA ARG A 233 -9.96 -9.93 -4.83
C ARG A 233 -11.12 -10.25 -5.77
N MET A 234 -10.83 -10.81 -6.94
CA MET A 234 -11.82 -11.22 -7.95
C MET A 234 -12.70 -12.43 -7.56
N SER A 235 -12.39 -13.14 -6.47
CA SER A 235 -12.99 -14.44 -6.11
C SER A 235 -14.52 -14.50 -6.01
N TYR A 236 -15.22 -13.38 -5.80
CA TYR A 236 -16.70 -13.33 -5.81
C TYR A 236 -17.32 -12.82 -7.11
N VAL A 237 -16.59 -12.06 -7.93
CA VAL A 237 -17.12 -11.49 -9.19
C VAL A 237 -16.80 -12.35 -10.41
N ASN A 238 -15.63 -12.98 -10.44
CA ASN A 238 -15.22 -13.91 -11.50
C ASN A 238 -14.42 -15.08 -10.90
N PRO A 239 -15.07 -16.02 -10.18
CA PRO A 239 -14.39 -17.11 -9.47
C PRO A 239 -13.57 -18.04 -10.38
N THR A 240 -14.00 -18.26 -11.63
CA THR A 240 -13.32 -19.14 -12.58
C THR A 240 -11.98 -18.56 -13.02
N GLU A 241 -11.96 -17.27 -13.38
CA GLU A 241 -10.72 -16.60 -13.80
C GLU A 241 -9.81 -16.32 -12.60
N ALA A 242 -10.39 -15.97 -11.44
CA ALA A 242 -9.67 -15.89 -10.18
C ALA A 242 -8.93 -17.20 -9.84
N GLN A 243 -9.60 -18.36 -9.95
CA GLN A 243 -8.95 -19.65 -9.74
C GLN A 243 -7.80 -19.89 -10.75
N ARG A 244 -8.00 -19.57 -12.03
CA ARG A 244 -6.99 -19.73 -13.08
C ARG A 244 -5.73 -18.93 -12.77
N ILE A 245 -5.88 -17.66 -12.43
CA ILE A 245 -4.77 -16.76 -12.13
C ILE A 245 -4.07 -17.17 -10.82
N ALA A 246 -4.84 -17.43 -9.75
CA ALA A 246 -4.29 -17.81 -8.46
C ALA A 246 -3.43 -19.10 -8.55
N GLN A 247 -3.90 -20.11 -9.27
CA GLN A 247 -3.15 -21.36 -9.47
C GLN A 247 -1.87 -21.12 -10.30
N LYS A 248 -1.96 -20.37 -11.41
CA LYS A 248 -0.79 -20.02 -12.24
C LYS A 248 0.27 -19.25 -11.43
N ALA A 249 -0.15 -18.28 -10.61
CA ALA A 249 0.73 -17.48 -9.77
C ALA A 249 1.46 -18.34 -8.74
N VAL A 250 0.75 -19.24 -8.05
CA VAL A 250 1.36 -20.16 -7.07
C VAL A 250 2.32 -21.14 -7.74
N GLU A 251 1.98 -21.67 -8.92
CA GLU A 251 2.84 -22.55 -9.72
C GLU A 251 4.12 -21.86 -10.21
N ALA A 252 4.04 -20.57 -10.56
CA ALA A 252 5.18 -19.77 -11.01
C ALA A 252 6.10 -19.27 -9.86
N GLY A 253 5.68 -19.43 -8.60
CA GLY A 253 6.48 -19.18 -7.40
C GLY A 253 6.24 -17.79 -6.78
N VAL A 254 5.67 -17.77 -5.58
CA VAL A 254 5.31 -16.56 -4.81
C VAL A 254 6.28 -16.29 -3.65
N ILE A 255 6.04 -15.21 -2.88
CA ILE A 255 6.76 -14.94 -1.62
C ILE A 255 6.38 -16.03 -0.59
N GLU A 256 7.36 -16.76 -0.06
CA GLU A 256 7.14 -17.89 0.87
C GLU A 256 7.86 -17.79 2.22
N SER A 257 8.78 -16.84 2.38
CA SER A 257 9.58 -16.57 3.58
C SER A 257 9.72 -15.07 3.82
N ASN A 258 9.96 -14.66 5.07
CA ASN A 258 10.07 -13.25 5.42
C ASN A 258 11.29 -12.54 4.79
N GLU A 259 12.31 -13.29 4.35
CA GLU A 259 13.45 -12.74 3.60
C GLU A 259 13.04 -12.14 2.23
N ASP A 260 11.92 -12.60 1.66
CA ASP A 260 11.38 -12.17 0.36
C ASP A 260 10.23 -11.16 0.50
N ASN A 261 9.96 -10.63 1.69
CA ASN A 261 8.91 -9.62 1.90
C ASN A 261 9.17 -8.36 1.07
N ALA A 262 8.10 -7.81 0.46
CA ALA A 262 8.16 -6.54 -0.25
C ALA A 262 8.14 -5.40 0.78
N MET A 263 9.32 -4.88 1.11
CA MET A 263 9.55 -3.82 2.09
C MET A 263 10.43 -2.74 1.48
N LEU A 264 9.89 -1.54 1.23
CA LEU A 264 10.64 -0.43 0.65
C LEU A 264 11.55 0.20 1.71
N HIS A 265 12.85 0.12 1.48
CA HIS A 265 13.86 0.76 2.32
C HIS A 265 13.94 2.25 1.99
N VAL A 266 14.10 3.08 3.02
CA VAL A 266 14.16 4.55 2.90
C VAL A 266 15.28 5.10 3.78
N ALA A 267 15.79 6.29 3.44
CA ALA A 267 16.74 7.00 4.29
C ALA A 267 16.06 7.61 5.53
N GLU A 268 14.77 7.93 5.45
CA GLU A 268 13.93 8.40 6.54
C GLU A 268 12.47 7.97 6.30
N ASN A 269 11.87 7.24 7.25
CA ASN A 269 10.44 6.93 7.25
C ASN A 269 9.65 8.10 7.85
N ARG A 270 9.22 9.02 6.97
CA ARG A 270 8.50 10.24 7.35
C ARG A 270 7.07 9.98 7.86
N SER A 271 6.52 8.78 7.70
CA SER A 271 5.22 8.42 8.29
C SER A 271 5.27 8.27 9.83
N GLU A 272 6.46 8.09 10.42
CA GLU A 272 6.63 8.05 11.88
C GLU A 272 6.17 9.35 12.57
N LEU A 273 6.28 10.48 11.87
CA LEU A 273 5.95 11.81 12.37
C LEU A 273 4.51 11.87 12.88
N LEU A 274 3.57 11.19 12.20
CA LEU A 274 2.15 11.15 12.56
C LEU A 274 1.90 10.57 13.97
N PHE A 275 2.78 9.67 14.44
CA PHE A 275 2.64 8.92 15.69
C PHE A 275 3.58 9.43 16.79
N ASN A 276 4.80 9.85 16.42
CA ASN A 276 5.85 10.22 17.36
C ASN A 276 5.99 11.72 17.55
N ASN A 277 5.82 12.51 16.48
CA ASN A 277 6.00 13.96 16.49
C ASN A 277 4.66 14.69 16.62
N TRP A 278 3.81 14.61 15.60
CA TRP A 278 2.51 15.28 15.53
C TRP A 278 1.51 14.70 16.54
N ASN A 279 1.63 13.40 16.85
CA ASN A 279 0.73 12.67 17.77
C ASN A 279 -0.75 12.71 17.35
N ASP A 280 -1.02 12.61 16.04
CA ASP A 280 -2.36 12.74 15.47
C ASP A 280 -3.17 11.43 15.47
N TYR A 281 -2.50 10.27 15.54
CA TYR A 281 -3.15 8.96 15.37
C TYR A 281 -2.92 8.02 16.56
N ARG A 282 -3.94 7.22 16.87
CA ARG A 282 -3.89 6.18 17.92
C ARG A 282 -4.52 4.88 17.39
N ILE A 283 -4.11 3.76 17.98
CA ILE A 283 -4.58 2.40 17.63
C ILE A 283 -6.09 2.31 17.86
N SER A 284 -6.79 1.56 17.01
CA SER A 284 -8.24 1.35 17.09
C SER A 284 -8.67 0.52 18.29
N ALA A 285 -9.93 0.73 18.70
CA ALA A 285 -10.66 -0.16 19.60
C ALA A 285 -10.70 -1.61 19.07
N ASP A 286 -10.78 -1.79 17.76
CA ASP A 286 -10.89 -3.07 17.05
C ASP A 286 -9.63 -3.94 17.19
N LEU A 287 -8.44 -3.39 16.92
CA LEU A 287 -7.16 -4.08 17.11
C LEU A 287 -7.00 -4.49 18.57
N VAL A 288 -7.37 -3.59 19.49
CA VAL A 288 -7.24 -3.82 20.93
C VAL A 288 -8.24 -4.87 21.42
N SER A 289 -9.49 -4.85 20.95
CA SER A 289 -10.52 -5.87 21.25
C SER A 289 -10.08 -7.27 20.78
N ILE A 290 -9.64 -7.38 19.52
CA ILE A 290 -9.26 -8.65 18.91
C ILE A 290 -7.95 -9.18 19.51
N MET A 291 -6.88 -8.37 19.53
CA MET A 291 -5.55 -8.85 19.94
C MET A 291 -5.42 -9.05 21.45
N LYS A 292 -6.04 -8.22 22.31
CA LYS A 292 -6.04 -8.51 23.76
C LYS A 292 -6.85 -9.76 24.09
N GLY A 293 -7.98 -9.95 23.41
CA GLY A 293 -8.84 -11.13 23.63
C GLY A 293 -8.19 -12.45 23.20
N TYR A 294 -7.28 -12.39 22.22
CA TYR A 294 -6.39 -13.49 21.84
C TYR A 294 -5.14 -13.63 22.72
N GLU A 295 -4.89 -12.73 23.68
CA GLU A 295 -3.62 -12.59 24.41
C GLU A 295 -2.41 -12.56 23.44
N ASP A 296 -2.54 -11.82 22.34
CA ASP A 296 -1.63 -11.91 21.21
C ASP A 296 -0.23 -11.35 21.53
N PRO A 297 0.85 -12.16 21.52
CA PRO A 297 2.19 -11.70 21.90
C PRO A 297 2.80 -10.73 20.88
N ARG A 298 2.18 -10.51 19.72
CA ARG A 298 2.57 -9.46 18.78
C ARG A 298 2.19 -8.06 19.29
N LEU A 299 1.33 -7.93 20.31
CA LEU A 299 0.96 -6.66 20.94
C LEU A 299 2.18 -5.83 21.40
N ASP A 300 3.10 -6.42 22.16
CA ASP A 300 4.33 -5.77 22.65
C ASP A 300 5.37 -5.49 21.54
N LYS A 301 5.10 -5.95 20.31
CA LYS A 301 5.91 -5.70 19.11
C LYS A 301 5.29 -4.64 18.19
N MET A 302 3.97 -4.50 18.23
CA MET A 302 3.21 -3.64 17.31
C MET A 302 2.78 -2.32 17.95
N PHE A 303 2.49 -2.30 19.26
CA PHE A 303 1.92 -1.12 19.93
C PHE A 303 2.67 -0.72 21.20
N VAL A 304 2.74 0.59 21.44
CA VAL A 304 3.12 1.19 22.73
C VAL A 304 1.89 1.19 23.63
N LYS A 305 2.03 0.73 24.89
CA LYS A 305 0.96 0.78 25.90
C LYS A 305 0.60 2.23 26.25
N GLY A 306 -0.69 2.52 26.35
CA GLY A 306 -1.20 3.79 26.88
C GLY A 306 -1.24 3.77 28.41
N VAL A 307 -1.59 4.90 29.02
CA VAL A 307 -1.56 5.11 30.48
C VAL A 307 -2.87 5.71 30.97
N GLN A 308 -3.62 4.94 31.78
CA GLN A 308 -4.81 5.44 32.48
C GLN A 308 -4.49 5.67 33.96
N THR A 309 -4.55 6.92 34.42
CA THR A 309 -4.50 7.23 35.86
C THR A 309 -5.85 6.93 36.48
N VAL A 310 -5.91 5.95 37.38
CA VAL A 310 -7.13 5.55 38.11
C VAL A 310 -6.99 5.84 39.60
N ASP A 311 -8.13 5.93 40.30
CA ASP A 311 -8.16 5.99 41.77
C ASP A 311 -8.29 4.56 42.32
N GLN A 312 -7.36 4.16 43.19
CA GLN A 312 -7.36 2.88 43.89
C GLN A 312 -7.22 3.17 45.39
N ASP A 313 -8.28 2.88 46.16
CA ASP A 313 -8.38 3.13 47.60
C ASP A 313 -8.01 4.57 48.07
N GLY A 314 -8.17 5.57 47.19
CA GLY A 314 -7.84 6.98 47.44
C GLY A 314 -6.45 7.42 46.97
N GLU A 315 -5.64 6.51 46.41
CA GLU A 315 -4.37 6.83 45.75
C GLU A 315 -4.51 6.81 44.23
N LYS A 316 -3.77 7.70 43.55
CA LYS A 316 -3.75 7.75 42.08
C LYS A 316 -2.66 6.85 41.53
N VAL A 317 -3.06 5.86 40.74
CA VAL A 317 -2.19 4.82 40.18
C VAL A 317 -2.25 4.85 38.65
N ASP A 318 -1.10 4.87 38.00
CA ASP A 318 -0.99 4.81 36.54
C ASP A 318 -0.98 3.36 36.03
N VAL A 319 -2.01 2.99 35.26
CA VAL A 319 -2.19 1.63 34.71
C VAL A 319 -1.80 1.61 33.23
N TYR A 320 -0.68 0.92 32.96
CA TYR A 320 -0.09 0.74 31.64
C TYR A 320 -0.68 -0.49 30.93
N ASP A 321 -1.47 -0.28 29.87
CA ASP A 321 -2.14 -1.34 29.12
C ASP A 321 -2.39 -0.88 27.67
N TYR A 322 -2.88 -1.77 26.82
CA TYR A 322 -3.38 -1.41 25.49
C TYR A 322 -4.79 -0.85 25.58
N TYR A 323 -4.93 0.39 25.15
CA TYR A 323 -6.20 1.10 25.05
C TYR A 323 -6.36 1.60 23.61
N GLY A 324 -7.44 1.19 22.95
CA GLY A 324 -7.75 1.58 21.58
C GLY A 324 -8.75 2.72 21.53
N VAL A 325 -8.72 3.55 20.50
CA VAL A 325 -9.72 4.61 20.25
C VAL A 325 -10.85 4.06 19.39
N ARG A 326 -12.09 4.30 19.79
CA ARG A 326 -13.25 3.95 18.96
C ARG A 326 -13.26 4.78 17.67
N ILE A 327 -13.29 4.10 16.52
CA ILE A 327 -13.32 4.74 15.21
C ILE A 327 -14.65 5.49 14.99
N GLY A 328 -14.57 6.64 14.33
CA GLY A 328 -15.71 7.47 13.96
C GLY A 328 -16.28 8.27 15.14
N ILE A 329 -15.40 8.86 15.95
CA ILE A 329 -15.77 9.78 17.05
C ILE A 329 -15.21 11.19 16.82
N PHE A 330 -15.86 12.19 17.41
CA PHE A 330 -15.28 13.52 17.59
C PHE A 330 -14.45 13.56 18.88
N THR A 331 -13.18 13.94 18.76
CA THR A 331 -12.30 14.17 19.92
C THR A 331 -12.67 15.50 20.58
N GLN A 332 -12.80 15.49 21.91
CA GLN A 332 -13.10 16.71 22.68
C GLN A 332 -11.84 17.57 22.93
N LYS A 333 -10.71 16.91 23.19
CA LYS A 333 -9.40 17.52 23.41
C LYS A 333 -8.31 16.49 23.12
N LYS A 334 -7.38 16.83 22.22
CA LYS A 334 -6.32 15.93 21.74
C LYS A 334 -5.38 15.50 22.88
N ASP A 335 -4.92 16.45 23.69
CA ASP A 335 -3.93 16.21 24.75
C ASP A 335 -4.32 15.08 25.71
N ASP A 336 -5.60 14.99 26.06
CA ASP A 336 -6.13 14.00 27.01
C ASP A 336 -6.12 12.57 26.43
N MET A 337 -6.01 12.46 25.10
CA MET A 337 -5.89 11.18 24.38
C MET A 337 -4.44 10.80 24.06
N ILE A 338 -3.49 11.75 24.07
CA ILE A 338 -2.10 11.52 23.61
C ILE A 338 -1.43 10.39 24.40
N ASN A 339 -1.48 10.43 25.74
CA ASN A 339 -0.84 9.42 26.59
C ASN A 339 -1.79 8.27 26.98
N LEU A 340 -3.10 8.51 26.93
CA LEU A 340 -4.10 7.53 27.37
C LEU A 340 -4.22 6.34 26.42
N TYR A 341 -4.15 6.59 25.11
CA TYR A 341 -4.35 5.56 24.10
C TYR A 341 -3.03 5.06 23.50
N SER A 342 -3.04 3.78 23.11
CA SER A 342 -1.92 3.15 22.42
C SER A 342 -1.63 3.79 21.06
N LYS A 343 -0.35 3.82 20.70
CA LYS A 343 0.11 4.15 19.34
C LYS A 343 0.95 3.01 18.76
N GLN A 344 1.15 3.02 17.45
CA GLN A 344 2.05 2.08 16.78
C GLN A 344 3.49 2.22 17.28
N VAL A 345 4.21 1.09 17.36
CA VAL A 345 5.68 1.06 17.39
C VAL A 345 6.17 1.32 15.96
N ILE A 346 6.79 2.48 15.75
CA ILE A 346 7.38 2.89 14.47
C ILE A 346 8.61 3.78 14.72
N SER A 347 9.62 3.65 13.87
CA SER A 347 10.83 4.47 13.84
C SER A 347 11.07 5.10 12.46
N SER A 348 11.90 6.16 12.42
CA SER A 348 12.36 6.77 11.16
C SER A 348 13.28 5.87 10.32
N THR A 349 13.67 4.69 10.81
CA THR A 349 14.46 3.68 10.08
C THR A 349 13.65 2.46 9.61
N ASP A 350 12.36 2.39 9.91
CA ASP A 350 11.53 1.23 9.53
C ASP A 350 11.19 1.27 8.03
N PRO A 351 11.25 0.16 7.29
CA PRO A 351 10.85 0.14 5.88
C PRO A 351 9.32 0.18 5.73
N TYR A 352 8.84 0.64 4.57
CA TYR A 352 7.41 0.60 4.25
C TYR A 352 7.03 -0.78 3.68
N LEU A 353 6.31 -1.59 4.46
CA LEU A 353 5.73 -2.86 4.03
C LEU A 353 4.73 -2.66 2.87
N TRP A 354 4.83 -3.45 1.81
CA TRP A 354 3.88 -3.51 0.69
C TRP A 354 3.09 -4.83 0.65
N MET A 355 3.76 -5.94 1.00
CA MET A 355 3.23 -7.30 1.04
C MET A 355 4.21 -8.22 1.79
N ASN A 356 3.73 -9.12 2.66
CA ASN A 356 4.56 -10.09 3.37
C ASN A 356 4.18 -11.56 3.09
N ALA A 357 5.09 -12.48 3.42
CA ALA A 357 4.93 -13.92 3.25
C ALA A 357 3.71 -14.47 4.02
N ALA A 358 3.36 -13.85 5.15
CA ALA A 358 2.16 -14.18 5.91
C ALA A 358 0.89 -13.92 5.08
N GLU A 359 0.74 -12.73 4.51
CA GLU A 359 -0.37 -12.38 3.61
C GLU A 359 -0.50 -13.37 2.46
N VAL A 360 0.60 -13.64 1.75
CA VAL A 360 0.64 -14.54 0.59
C VAL A 360 0.27 -15.98 0.98
N THR A 361 0.67 -16.41 2.17
CA THR A 361 0.30 -17.73 2.70
C THR A 361 -1.16 -17.77 3.17
N PHE A 362 -1.73 -16.68 3.71
CA PHE A 362 -3.18 -16.57 3.98
C PHE A 362 -4.02 -16.51 2.69
N LEU A 363 -3.54 -15.85 1.62
CA LEU A 363 -4.18 -15.88 0.30
C LEU A 363 -4.22 -17.32 -0.25
N ARG A 364 -3.14 -18.09 -0.07
CA ARG A 364 -3.11 -19.53 -0.39
C ARG A 364 -4.05 -20.35 0.51
N ALA A 365 -4.13 -20.04 1.81
CA ALA A 365 -5.08 -20.69 2.72
C ALA A 365 -6.53 -20.46 2.29
N GLU A 366 -6.88 -19.24 1.86
CA GLU A 366 -8.20 -18.92 1.33
C GLU A 366 -8.50 -19.66 0.01
N GLY A 367 -7.54 -19.69 -0.93
CA GLY A 367 -7.70 -20.45 -2.17
C GLY A 367 -7.88 -21.96 -1.91
N ALA A 368 -7.12 -22.53 -0.97
CA ALA A 368 -7.25 -23.93 -0.58
C ALA A 368 -8.60 -24.21 0.09
N LEU A 369 -9.11 -23.28 0.92
CA LEU A 369 -10.45 -23.35 1.52
C LEU A 369 -11.56 -23.28 0.45
N ARG A 370 -11.32 -22.55 -0.65
CA ARG A 370 -12.16 -22.54 -1.87
C ARG A 370 -11.96 -23.76 -2.79
N GLY A 371 -11.11 -24.72 -2.41
CA GLY A 371 -10.83 -25.92 -3.19
C GLY A 371 -9.86 -25.75 -4.37
N TRP A 372 -9.13 -24.63 -4.43
CA TRP A 372 -8.14 -24.36 -5.47
C TRP A 372 -6.78 -24.99 -5.13
N ASN A 373 -6.00 -25.36 -6.16
CA ASN A 373 -4.67 -25.95 -5.95
C ASN A 373 -3.62 -24.89 -5.55
N MET A 374 -3.52 -24.61 -4.25
CA MET A 374 -2.60 -23.59 -3.69
C MET A 374 -1.29 -24.17 -3.12
N GLY A 375 -0.92 -25.41 -3.49
CA GLY A 375 0.32 -26.04 -3.05
C GLY A 375 0.38 -26.31 -1.53
N GLY A 376 -0.76 -26.69 -0.93
CA GLY A 376 -0.91 -26.99 0.49
C GLY A 376 -2.40 -27.11 0.85
N ASP A 377 -2.72 -27.72 1.99
CA ASP A 377 -4.08 -27.71 2.53
C ASP A 377 -4.36 -26.40 3.31
N ALA A 378 -5.64 -26.04 3.43
CA ALA A 378 -6.05 -24.76 4.00
C ALA A 378 -5.64 -24.58 5.46
N GLN A 379 -5.61 -25.66 6.25
CA GLN A 379 -5.20 -25.59 7.65
C GLN A 379 -3.68 -25.38 7.76
N ALA A 380 -2.85 -26.22 7.13
CA ALA A 380 -1.40 -26.07 7.20
C ALA A 380 -0.92 -24.72 6.63
N LEU A 381 -1.60 -24.18 5.61
CA LEU A 381 -1.33 -22.83 5.10
C LEU A 381 -1.73 -21.74 6.10
N TYR A 382 -2.90 -21.84 6.73
CA TYR A 382 -3.32 -20.93 7.81
C TYR A 382 -2.33 -20.95 8.99
N GLU A 383 -1.90 -22.13 9.44
CA GLU A 383 -0.94 -22.30 10.53
C GLU A 383 0.45 -21.76 10.16
N LYS A 384 0.95 -22.03 8.93
CA LYS A 384 2.20 -21.46 8.40
C LYS A 384 2.14 -19.93 8.33
N ALA A 385 1.01 -19.36 7.93
CA ALA A 385 0.85 -17.91 7.78
C ALA A 385 0.90 -17.17 9.13
N ILE A 386 0.34 -17.75 10.20
CA ILE A 386 0.50 -17.24 11.57
C ILE A 386 1.97 -17.33 12.01
N ALA A 387 2.63 -18.47 11.78
CA ALA A 387 4.05 -18.63 12.14
C ALA A 387 4.96 -17.61 11.43
N LEU A 388 4.72 -17.34 10.14
CA LEU A 388 5.43 -16.29 9.39
C LEU A 388 5.18 -14.89 9.97
N SER A 389 3.96 -14.56 10.40
CA SER A 389 3.67 -13.28 11.05
C SER A 389 4.34 -13.14 12.44
N PHE A 390 4.44 -14.23 13.20
CA PHE A 390 5.17 -14.26 14.47
C PHE A 390 6.69 -14.09 14.28
N GLU A 391 7.26 -14.73 13.25
CA GLU A 391 8.65 -14.55 12.84
C GLU A 391 8.94 -13.10 12.43
N GLU A 392 8.11 -12.50 11.57
CA GLU A 392 8.23 -11.11 11.09
C GLU A 392 8.31 -10.10 12.24
N ARG A 393 7.48 -10.27 13.28
CA ARG A 393 7.46 -9.38 14.46
C ARG A 393 8.55 -9.69 15.49
N GLY A 394 9.55 -10.49 15.12
CA GLY A 394 10.71 -10.81 15.95
C GLY A 394 10.35 -11.69 17.16
N GLY A 395 9.52 -12.72 16.94
CA GLY A 395 9.01 -13.60 17.99
C GLY A 395 8.49 -14.94 17.48
N ALA A 396 9.34 -15.77 16.87
CA ALA A 396 8.99 -17.11 16.37
C ALA A 396 8.52 -18.12 17.45
N THR A 397 8.59 -17.77 18.73
CA THR A 397 8.17 -18.58 19.88
C THR A 397 6.70 -18.38 20.22
N GLY A 398 5.94 -19.46 20.41
CA GLY A 398 4.55 -19.41 20.91
C GLY A 398 3.48 -19.39 19.81
N ALA A 399 3.85 -19.20 18.54
CA ALA A 399 2.94 -19.34 17.40
C ALA A 399 2.27 -20.73 17.37
N ASP A 400 3.05 -21.76 17.75
CA ASP A 400 2.65 -23.16 17.83
C ASP A 400 1.60 -23.43 18.93
N GLN A 401 1.52 -22.59 19.96
CA GLN A 401 0.52 -22.68 21.02
C GLN A 401 -0.69 -21.79 20.69
N TYR A 402 -0.43 -20.53 20.30
CA TYR A 402 -1.42 -19.55 19.89
C TYR A 402 -2.37 -20.11 18.83
N VAL A 403 -1.82 -20.74 17.78
CA VAL A 403 -2.63 -21.29 16.68
C VAL A 403 -3.56 -22.43 17.09
N LYS A 404 -3.35 -23.03 18.28
CA LYS A 404 -4.16 -24.13 18.81
C LYS A 404 -5.19 -23.67 19.85
N ASP A 405 -5.29 -22.37 20.12
CA ASP A 405 -6.25 -21.85 21.09
C ASP A 405 -7.68 -21.81 20.52
N ALA A 406 -8.48 -22.79 20.93
CA ALA A 406 -9.89 -22.93 20.58
C ALA A 406 -10.83 -22.18 21.56
N THR A 407 -10.29 -21.40 22.50
CA THR A 407 -11.05 -20.84 23.63
C THR A 407 -11.08 -19.31 23.63
N LYS A 408 -9.97 -18.66 23.30
CA LYS A 408 -9.81 -17.21 23.26
C LYS A 408 -10.55 -16.57 22.08
N LYS A 409 -11.07 -15.37 22.32
CA LYS A 409 -11.99 -14.62 21.45
C LYS A 409 -11.73 -13.12 21.63
N PRO A 410 -12.11 -12.26 20.66
CA PRO A 410 -12.14 -10.82 20.87
C PRO A 410 -12.92 -10.45 22.15
N ILE A 411 -12.42 -9.48 22.92
CA ILE A 411 -13.05 -9.01 24.16
C ILE A 411 -13.88 -7.76 23.95
N ASP A 412 -14.85 -7.53 24.84
CA ASP A 412 -15.62 -6.29 24.88
C ASP A 412 -14.68 -5.09 24.98
N TYR A 413 -14.93 -4.07 24.15
CA TYR A 413 -14.17 -2.83 24.17
C TYR A 413 -14.70 -1.93 25.28
N VAL A 414 -13.86 -1.66 26.28
CA VAL A 414 -14.10 -0.64 27.31
C VAL A 414 -13.29 0.61 26.97
N ASN A 415 -13.99 1.73 26.80
CA ASN A 415 -13.38 3.03 26.52
C ASN A 415 -12.87 3.67 27.82
N PRO A 416 -11.56 3.96 27.99
CA PRO A 416 -11.03 4.48 29.25
C PRO A 416 -11.40 5.94 29.56
N MET A 417 -12.12 6.61 28.66
CA MET A 417 -12.75 7.93 28.89
C MET A 417 -14.28 7.85 29.15
N ASP A 418 -14.90 6.67 29.12
CA ASP A 418 -16.31 6.55 29.51
C ASP A 418 -16.46 6.71 31.02
N GLY A 419 -17.49 7.45 31.44
CA GLY A 419 -17.82 7.66 32.85
C GLY A 419 -18.96 6.74 33.30
N ALA A 420 -19.84 7.26 34.15
CA ALA A 420 -21.13 6.61 34.43
C ALA A 420 -22.02 6.54 33.17
N ASP A 421 -21.90 7.53 32.28
CA ASP A 421 -22.49 7.51 30.94
C ASP A 421 -21.53 6.79 29.97
N ILE A 422 -21.85 5.53 29.66
CA ILE A 422 -21.12 4.73 28.68
C ILE A 422 -21.43 5.25 27.27
N LYS A 423 -20.43 5.83 26.59
CA LYS A 423 -20.61 6.50 25.29
C LYS A 423 -19.94 5.76 24.13
N TYR A 424 -18.75 5.20 24.33
CA TYR A 424 -17.95 4.61 23.24
C TYR A 424 -17.59 3.13 23.45
N SER A 425 -17.71 2.62 24.67
CA SER A 425 -17.56 1.18 24.98
C SER A 425 -18.63 0.33 24.27
N HIS A 426 -18.32 -0.92 23.94
CA HIS A 426 -19.19 -1.78 23.13
C HIS A 426 -18.81 -3.27 23.24
N PRO A 427 -19.77 -4.20 23.18
CA PRO A 427 -19.47 -5.64 23.17
C PRO A 427 -18.60 -6.07 21.98
N ALA A 428 -17.94 -7.23 22.11
CA ALA A 428 -17.19 -7.86 21.03
C ALA A 428 -18.11 -8.20 19.84
N VAL A 429 -17.71 -7.79 18.63
CA VAL A 429 -18.47 -8.01 17.38
C VAL A 429 -18.17 -9.34 16.68
N SER A 430 -17.21 -10.11 17.18
CA SER A 430 -16.98 -11.50 16.76
C SER A 430 -16.70 -12.39 17.97
N THR A 431 -17.10 -13.66 17.85
CA THR A 431 -16.83 -14.73 18.81
C THR A 431 -15.89 -15.80 18.23
N ILE A 432 -15.23 -15.49 17.11
CA ILE A 432 -14.31 -16.41 16.44
C ILE A 432 -13.07 -16.69 17.32
N THR A 433 -12.55 -17.90 17.20
CA THR A 433 -11.40 -18.41 17.97
C THR A 433 -10.23 -18.69 17.01
N ILE A 434 -9.00 -18.76 17.52
CA ILE A 434 -7.82 -18.89 16.65
C ILE A 434 -7.75 -20.28 16.01
N ALA A 435 -8.00 -21.35 16.78
CA ALA A 435 -7.85 -22.73 16.30
C ALA A 435 -8.78 -23.06 15.12
N TRP A 436 -8.21 -23.67 14.09
CA TRP A 436 -8.91 -24.12 12.88
C TRP A 436 -9.99 -25.16 13.19
N GLU A 437 -11.15 -25.07 12.51
CA GLU A 437 -12.24 -26.05 12.63
C GLU A 437 -12.27 -26.97 11.40
N PRO A 438 -11.98 -28.28 11.53
CA PRO A 438 -11.97 -29.20 10.39
C PRO A 438 -13.41 -29.55 9.97
N GLY A 439 -13.77 -29.16 8.74
CA GLY A 439 -15.06 -29.47 8.12
C GLY A 439 -15.39 -28.48 6.99
N ALA A 440 -16.23 -28.89 6.04
CA ALA A 440 -16.71 -28.03 4.96
C ALA A 440 -17.83 -27.09 5.44
N GLU A 441 -18.60 -27.53 6.45
CA GLU A 441 -19.60 -26.76 7.17
C GLU A 441 -19.02 -25.53 7.89
N TYR A 442 -17.71 -25.51 8.15
CA TYR A 442 -17.00 -24.41 8.81
C TYR A 442 -16.41 -23.38 7.83
N PHE A 443 -16.75 -23.43 6.53
CA PHE A 443 -16.20 -22.55 5.48
C PHE A 443 -16.16 -21.06 5.90
N GLU A 444 -17.30 -20.45 6.24
CA GLU A 444 -17.33 -19.02 6.60
C GLU A 444 -16.60 -18.72 7.92
N ARG A 445 -16.63 -19.63 8.90
CA ARG A 445 -15.87 -19.45 10.16
C ARG A 445 -14.36 -19.54 9.94
N ASN A 446 -13.90 -20.41 9.06
CA ASN A 446 -12.49 -20.50 8.68
C ASN A 446 -12.07 -19.36 7.73
N LEU A 447 -12.98 -18.83 6.91
CA LEU A 447 -12.74 -17.58 6.19
C LEU A 447 -12.60 -16.39 7.17
N GLU A 448 -13.46 -16.29 8.17
CA GLU A 448 -13.36 -15.28 9.25
C GLU A 448 -12.00 -15.40 9.97
N ARG A 449 -11.52 -16.63 10.27
CA ARG A 449 -10.18 -16.87 10.82
C ARG A 449 -9.05 -16.41 9.91
N ILE A 450 -9.05 -16.85 8.64
CA ILE A 450 -7.99 -16.53 7.67
C ILE A 450 -7.88 -15.01 7.51
N ILE A 451 -9.01 -14.32 7.33
CA ILE A 451 -8.99 -12.88 7.11
C ILE A 451 -8.67 -12.12 8.40
N THR A 452 -9.17 -12.52 9.57
CA THR A 452 -8.82 -11.90 10.86
C THR A 452 -7.33 -12.04 11.17
N GLN A 453 -6.71 -13.20 10.92
CA GLN A 453 -5.27 -13.39 11.14
C GLN A 453 -4.41 -12.72 10.06
N LYS A 454 -4.85 -12.69 8.80
CA LYS A 454 -4.24 -11.87 7.74
C LYS A 454 -4.27 -10.39 8.11
N TRP A 455 -5.40 -9.92 8.64
CA TRP A 455 -5.59 -8.55 9.10
C TRP A 455 -4.69 -8.17 10.28
N ILE A 456 -4.39 -9.08 11.21
CA ILE A 456 -3.33 -8.84 12.21
C ILE A 456 -1.94 -8.79 11.53
N ALA A 457 -1.67 -9.71 10.60
CA ALA A 457 -0.36 -9.86 9.97
C ALA A 457 0.05 -8.73 9.01
N ILE A 458 -0.90 -8.12 8.27
CA ILE A 458 -0.62 -7.06 7.29
C ILE A 458 -0.55 -5.65 7.89
N PHE A 459 -0.79 -5.49 9.19
CA PHE A 459 -0.71 -4.19 9.85
C PHE A 459 0.67 -3.52 9.61
N PRO A 460 0.74 -2.26 9.13
CA PRO A 460 -0.32 -1.25 9.11
C PRO A 460 -1.00 -1.00 7.73
N LEU A 461 -1.09 -1.99 6.84
CA LEU A 461 -1.68 -1.85 5.48
C LEU A 461 -3.21 -1.61 5.47
N GLY A 462 -3.65 -0.46 5.98
CA GLY A 462 -5.06 -0.13 6.21
C GLY A 462 -5.95 -0.18 4.95
N LEU A 463 -5.41 0.17 3.78
CA LEU A 463 -6.17 0.10 2.53
C LEU A 463 -6.39 -1.35 2.04
N GLU A 464 -5.43 -2.26 2.26
CA GLU A 464 -5.60 -3.68 1.96
C GLU A 464 -6.57 -4.33 2.95
N ALA A 465 -6.40 -4.02 4.25
CA ALA A 465 -7.33 -4.40 5.31
C ALA A 465 -8.78 -3.95 5.01
N TRP A 466 -8.97 -2.69 4.59
CA TRP A 466 -10.29 -2.17 4.22
C TRP A 466 -10.86 -2.92 3.02
N ALA A 467 -10.08 -3.12 1.96
CA ALA A 467 -10.54 -3.81 0.75
C ALA A 467 -10.96 -5.26 1.03
N GLU A 468 -10.17 -5.99 1.83
CA GLU A 468 -10.50 -7.34 2.27
C GLU A 468 -11.74 -7.41 3.16
N HIS A 469 -11.91 -6.44 4.06
CA HIS A 469 -13.12 -6.31 4.87
C HIS A 469 -14.38 -6.10 4.02
N ARG A 470 -14.35 -5.27 2.96
CA ARG A 470 -15.53 -5.14 2.06
C ARG A 470 -15.76 -6.38 1.21
N ARG A 471 -14.70 -7.06 0.77
CA ARG A 471 -14.81 -8.28 -0.03
C ARG A 471 -15.42 -9.43 0.77
N THR A 472 -15.02 -9.58 2.03
CA THR A 472 -15.26 -10.80 2.82
C THR A 472 -16.23 -10.62 3.98
N GLY A 473 -16.44 -9.40 4.47
CA GLY A 473 -17.09 -9.10 5.74
C GLY A 473 -16.16 -9.13 6.95
N TYR A 474 -14.88 -9.51 6.77
CA TYR A 474 -13.97 -9.88 7.85
C TYR A 474 -12.69 -9.03 7.94
N PRO A 475 -12.11 -8.82 9.14
CA PRO A 475 -12.74 -9.09 10.43
C PRO A 475 -14.02 -8.27 10.62
N LYS A 476 -14.88 -8.72 11.53
CA LYS A 476 -16.04 -7.92 11.96
C LYS A 476 -15.51 -6.73 12.75
N LEU A 477 -15.78 -5.53 12.26
CA LEU A 477 -15.35 -4.28 12.87
C LEU A 477 -16.47 -3.68 13.72
N LEU A 478 -16.08 -2.92 14.74
CA LEU A 478 -16.97 -2.15 15.60
C LEU A 478 -17.67 -1.07 14.76
N PRO A 479 -19.01 -0.92 14.84
CA PRO A 479 -19.70 0.13 14.10
C PRO A 479 -19.16 1.52 14.45
N ALA A 480 -19.01 2.38 13.43
CA ALA A 480 -18.65 3.78 13.62
C ALA A 480 -19.75 4.51 14.41
N VAL A 481 -19.37 5.37 15.35
CA VAL A 481 -20.32 6.02 16.27
C VAL A 481 -21.06 7.18 15.59
N GLU A 482 -20.34 8.02 14.87
CA GLU A 482 -20.88 9.18 14.17
C GLU A 482 -20.94 8.93 12.66
N ASN A 483 -22.14 8.73 12.12
CA ASN A 483 -22.37 8.76 10.67
C ASN A 483 -22.71 10.19 10.23
N LYS A 484 -21.89 10.77 9.36
CA LYS A 484 -22.11 12.08 8.72
C LYS A 484 -22.09 12.01 7.19
N ASP A 485 -22.22 10.81 6.60
CA ASP A 485 -22.31 10.62 5.15
C ASP A 485 -23.41 11.53 4.57
N PRO A 486 -23.09 12.51 3.70
CA PRO A 486 -24.07 13.45 3.17
C PRO A 486 -25.17 12.77 2.35
N ASN A 487 -24.91 11.56 1.83
CA ASN A 487 -25.86 10.78 1.06
C ASN A 487 -26.67 9.77 1.91
N ASN A 488 -26.37 9.64 3.21
CA ASN A 488 -26.94 8.63 4.13
C ASN A 488 -26.98 7.22 3.51
N SER A 489 -25.90 6.87 2.81
CA SER A 489 -25.71 5.64 2.03
C SER A 489 -24.91 4.57 2.76
N VAL A 490 -24.04 4.97 3.70
CA VAL A 490 -23.21 4.05 4.50
C VAL A 490 -24.05 3.38 5.60
N ASN A 491 -24.15 2.05 5.54
CA ASN A 491 -24.57 1.24 6.69
C ASN A 491 -23.40 1.16 7.69
N VAL A 492 -23.58 1.73 8.89
CA VAL A 492 -22.55 1.83 9.94
C VAL A 492 -22.01 0.49 10.45
N THR A 493 -22.75 -0.60 10.30
CA THR A 493 -22.30 -1.97 10.68
C THR A 493 -21.43 -2.63 9.61
N ILE A 494 -21.42 -2.09 8.40
CA ILE A 494 -20.68 -2.59 7.24
C ILE A 494 -19.56 -1.61 6.87
N GLY A 495 -19.70 -0.31 7.16
CA GLY A 495 -18.76 0.74 6.81
C GLY A 495 -18.81 1.14 5.32
N PRO A 496 -18.03 2.14 4.90
CA PRO A 496 -18.03 2.65 3.53
C PRO A 496 -17.44 1.60 2.58
N ARG A 497 -18.01 1.53 1.38
CA ARG A 497 -17.66 0.56 0.32
C ARG A 497 -16.74 1.14 -0.75
N ARG A 498 -16.66 2.47 -0.84
CA ARG A 498 -15.71 3.26 -1.63
C ARG A 498 -15.58 4.69 -1.09
N LEU A 499 -14.67 5.49 -1.64
CA LEU A 499 -14.76 6.95 -1.56
C LEU A 499 -15.55 7.50 -2.76
N PRO A 500 -16.39 8.55 -2.59
CA PRO A 500 -16.93 9.33 -3.69
C PRO A 500 -15.81 9.97 -4.54
N PHE A 501 -16.09 10.26 -5.81
CA PHE A 501 -15.13 11.02 -6.63
C PHE A 501 -14.99 12.45 -6.08
N PRO A 502 -13.78 13.05 -6.10
CA PRO A 502 -13.56 14.39 -5.58
C PRO A 502 -14.26 15.44 -6.47
N ALA A 503 -14.74 16.54 -5.86
CA ALA A 503 -15.45 17.62 -6.58
C ALA A 503 -14.65 18.25 -7.74
N ASP A 504 -13.32 18.16 -7.69
CA ASP A 504 -12.42 18.56 -8.78
C ASP A 504 -12.69 17.77 -10.09
N GLU A 505 -13.10 16.50 -10.05
CA GLU A 505 -13.41 15.75 -11.29
C GLU A 505 -14.71 16.23 -11.94
N TYR A 506 -15.71 16.63 -11.14
CA TYR A 506 -16.95 17.22 -11.66
C TYR A 506 -16.77 18.61 -12.30
N THR A 507 -15.61 19.25 -12.09
CA THR A 507 -15.32 20.60 -12.61
C THR A 507 -14.17 20.63 -13.63
N GLY A 508 -13.13 19.81 -13.44
CA GLY A 508 -12.03 19.61 -14.36
C GLY A 508 -12.26 18.52 -15.42
N ASN A 509 -13.08 17.50 -15.11
CA ASN A 509 -13.42 16.41 -16.02
C ASN A 509 -14.94 16.20 -16.26
N PRO A 510 -15.72 17.26 -16.56
CA PRO A 510 -17.17 17.15 -16.82
C PRO A 510 -17.52 16.37 -18.11
N LYS A 511 -16.52 15.89 -18.86
CA LYS A 511 -16.71 15.12 -20.10
C LYS A 511 -16.80 13.61 -19.85
N TYR A 512 -16.09 13.09 -18.84
CA TYR A 512 -15.98 11.65 -18.58
C TYR A 512 -16.43 11.23 -17.18
N ILE A 513 -16.58 12.15 -16.22
CA ILE A 513 -17.03 11.84 -14.86
C ILE A 513 -18.41 11.15 -14.84
N ASP A 514 -19.38 11.62 -15.63
CA ASP A 514 -20.71 11.00 -15.70
C ASP A 514 -20.62 9.52 -16.18
N GLN A 515 -19.72 9.23 -17.11
CA GLN A 515 -19.47 7.87 -17.61
C GLN A 515 -18.81 6.99 -16.53
N ALA A 516 -17.91 7.57 -15.71
CA ALA A 516 -17.33 6.89 -14.56
C ALA A 516 -18.37 6.58 -13.48
N VAL A 517 -19.36 7.45 -13.29
CA VAL A 517 -20.49 7.22 -12.36
C VAL A 517 -21.42 6.13 -12.90
N GLU A 518 -21.74 6.11 -14.21
CA GLU A 518 -22.49 5.01 -14.83
C GLU A 518 -21.81 3.65 -14.61
N MET A 519 -20.48 3.59 -14.73
CA MET A 519 -19.69 2.37 -14.49
C MET A 519 -19.75 1.85 -13.04
N LEU A 520 -20.13 2.67 -12.04
CA LEU A 520 -20.35 2.20 -10.66
C LEU A 520 -21.58 1.29 -10.54
N ASN A 521 -22.52 1.32 -11.50
CA ASN A 521 -23.84 0.68 -11.40
C ASN A 521 -24.62 1.11 -10.13
N GLY A 522 -24.41 2.35 -9.69
CA GLY A 522 -24.99 2.95 -8.49
C GLY A 522 -24.59 4.44 -8.39
N PRO A 523 -25.09 5.19 -7.39
CA PRO A 523 -24.76 6.60 -7.23
C PRO A 523 -23.28 6.79 -6.81
N ASP A 524 -22.72 7.97 -7.07
CA ASP A 524 -21.42 8.37 -6.52
C ASP A 524 -21.53 8.67 -5.03
N ALA A 525 -21.52 7.60 -4.23
CA ALA A 525 -21.72 7.64 -2.79
C ALA A 525 -20.77 6.67 -2.07
N ALA A 526 -20.53 6.90 -0.79
CA ALA A 526 -19.63 6.08 0.02
C ALA A 526 -20.18 4.67 0.30
N GLY A 527 -21.52 4.49 0.29
CA GLY A 527 -22.17 3.18 0.42
C GLY A 527 -22.20 2.32 -0.85
N THR A 528 -21.85 2.86 -2.02
CA THR A 528 -21.95 2.14 -3.30
C THR A 528 -20.86 1.07 -3.41
N LYS A 529 -21.27 -0.19 -3.60
CA LYS A 529 -20.37 -1.35 -3.74
C LYS A 529 -19.53 -1.26 -5.02
N LEU A 530 -18.28 -1.71 -4.95
CA LEU A 530 -17.39 -1.83 -6.12
C LEU A 530 -17.67 -3.09 -6.95
N TRP A 531 -17.00 -3.22 -8.10
CA TRP A 531 -17.21 -4.34 -9.03
C TRP A 531 -16.80 -5.69 -8.42
N TRP A 532 -15.76 -5.75 -7.59
CA TRP A 532 -15.40 -6.99 -6.88
C TRP A 532 -16.19 -7.22 -5.58
N ASP A 533 -16.89 -6.21 -5.04
CA ASP A 533 -17.67 -6.32 -3.81
C ASP A 533 -19.04 -6.99 -4.09
N LYS A 534 -19.01 -8.32 -4.22
CA LYS A 534 -20.18 -9.15 -4.59
C LYS A 534 -20.62 -10.16 -3.54
N LYS A 535 -19.95 -10.27 -2.38
CA LYS A 535 -20.48 -11.04 -1.24
C LYS A 535 -21.73 -10.34 -0.67
N ASP A 536 -22.73 -11.11 -0.26
CA ASP A 536 -23.91 -10.59 0.45
C ASP A 536 -23.65 -10.59 1.96
N HIS A 537 -23.50 -9.38 2.52
CA HIS A 537 -23.23 -9.15 3.95
C HIS A 537 -24.51 -9.08 4.80
N SER A 538 -25.69 -9.28 4.22
CA SER A 538 -26.98 -9.19 4.93
C SER A 538 -27.25 -10.39 5.85
N ILE A 539 -26.79 -11.58 5.47
CA ILE A 539 -27.09 -12.83 6.17
C ILE A 539 -26.34 -12.93 7.51
N GLU A 540 -25.08 -12.51 7.56
CA GLU A 540 -24.22 -12.68 8.74
C GLU A 540 -24.65 -11.83 9.94
N ASN A 541 -25.27 -10.68 9.69
CA ASN A 541 -25.85 -9.81 10.72
C ASN A 541 -27.12 -10.38 11.37
N SER A 542 -27.65 -11.52 10.90
CA SER A 542 -28.82 -12.18 11.51
C SER A 542 -28.47 -13.12 12.68
N GLN A 543 -27.21 -13.55 12.79
CA GLN A 543 -26.79 -14.55 13.81
C GLN A 543 -26.29 -13.94 15.12
N SER A 544 -26.19 -12.60 15.21
CA SER A 544 -25.85 -11.86 16.43
C SER A 544 -27.08 -11.51 17.31
N SER A 545 -28.25 -12.12 17.02
CA SER A 545 -29.56 -11.75 17.58
C SER A 545 -30.24 -12.81 18.46
N ASN A 546 -29.52 -13.86 18.89
CA ASN A 546 -30.02 -14.92 19.78
C ASN A 546 -29.05 -15.20 20.93
#